data_AF-G9P5J9-F1
#
_entry.id   AF-G9P5J9-F1
#
_cell.length_a   1.000
_cell.length_b   1.000
_cell.length_c   1.000
_cell.angle_alpha   90.00
_cell.angle_beta   90.00
_cell.angle_gamma   90.00
#
_symmetry.space_group_name_H-M   'P 1'
#
loop_
_entity.id
_entity.type
_entity.pdbx_description
1 polymer ?
#
loop_
_entity_poly.entity_id
_entity_poly.type
_entity_poly.pdbx_seq_one_letter_code
_entity_poly.pdbx_strand_id
1 'polypeptide(L)'
;RAHIIRDLRPYVCTYEQCLNSEQLYDTREDWNQHEMSTHQRIYRCFEHEEETFTTLAAYEEHVEDHHEQNAVSSKFATSTMRGVHRSCPVCSIVLGSIQKLQSHIALHLERFAMFSLPRHTDN
;
A
#
# COMPACT_ATOMS: atom_id res chain seq x y z
N ARG A 1 15.73 19.90 -10.83
CA ARG A 1 14.64 19.90 -9.81
C ARG A 1 14.20 18.50 -9.42
N ALA A 2 13.96 17.56 -10.35
CA ALA A 2 13.63 16.16 -10.03
C ALA A 2 14.66 15.44 -9.14
N HIS A 3 15.96 15.68 -9.33
CA HIS A 3 17.01 15.10 -8.49
C HIS A 3 16.95 15.54 -7.01
N ILE A 4 16.51 16.78 -6.74
CA ILE A 4 16.41 17.31 -5.37
C ILE A 4 15.24 16.67 -4.65
N ILE A 5 14.12 16.47 -5.33
CA ILE A 5 12.94 15.80 -4.76
C ILE A 5 13.27 14.35 -4.41
N ARG A 6 14.05 13.66 -5.23
CA ARG A 6 14.47 12.27 -4.95
C ARG A 6 15.32 12.16 -3.68
N ASP A 7 16.19 13.13 -3.42
CA ASP A 7 17.06 13.16 -2.23
C ASP A 7 16.25 13.35 -0.93
N LEU A 8 15.09 14.01 -1.01
CA LEU A 8 14.21 14.24 0.13
C LEU A 8 13.41 13.00 0.55
N ARG A 9 13.43 11.92 -0.25
CA ARG A 9 12.64 10.70 -0.03
C ARG A 9 11.20 11.01 0.37
N PRO A 10 10.44 11.66 -0.53
CA PRO A 10 9.21 12.33 -0.18
C PRO A 10 8.11 11.34 0.20
N TYR A 11 8.23 10.08 -0.23
CA TYR A 11 7.19 9.10 -0.11
C TYR A 11 7.32 8.33 1.21
N VAL A 12 6.23 8.21 1.95
CA VAL A 12 6.13 7.47 3.21
C VAL A 12 4.82 6.67 3.21
N CYS A 13 4.78 5.53 3.91
CA CYS A 13 3.52 4.81 4.04
C CYS A 13 2.52 5.62 4.85
N THR A 14 1.27 5.65 4.40
CA THR A 14 0.21 6.48 5.01
C THR A 14 -0.93 5.65 5.60
N TYR A 15 -0.73 4.34 5.77
CA TYR A 15 -1.64 3.45 6.49
C TYR A 15 -1.32 3.47 7.99
N GLU A 16 -2.35 3.58 8.83
CA GLU A 16 -2.20 3.67 10.29
C GLU A 16 -1.57 2.42 10.92
N GLN A 17 -1.79 1.25 10.33
CA GLN A 17 -1.31 -0.04 10.81
C GLN A 17 -0.20 -0.62 9.92
N CYS A 18 0.71 0.24 9.43
CA CYS A 18 1.87 -0.24 8.68
C CYS A 18 3.06 -0.54 9.60
N LEU A 19 3.62 -1.74 9.50
CA LEU A 19 4.85 -2.12 10.20
C LEU A 19 6.08 -1.31 9.75
N ASN A 20 6.03 -0.79 8.52
CA ASN A 20 7.09 0.03 7.92
C ASN A 20 6.63 1.49 7.75
N SER A 21 5.87 2.03 8.72
CA SER A 21 5.33 3.40 8.66
C SER A 21 6.41 4.49 8.59
N GLU A 22 7.60 4.22 9.13
CA GLU A 22 8.72 5.17 9.15
C GLU A 22 9.64 5.05 7.91
N GLN A 23 9.41 4.04 7.06
CA GLN A 23 10.19 3.85 5.85
C GLN A 23 9.91 4.98 4.85
N LEU A 24 10.98 5.66 4.44
CA LEU A 24 10.96 6.65 3.38
C LEU A 24 11.44 6.02 2.06
N TYR A 25 10.71 6.29 0.98
CA TYR A 25 11.00 5.75 -0.34
C TYR A 25 11.50 6.87 -1.25
N ASP A 26 12.56 6.60 -2.03
CA ASP A 26 13.14 7.57 -2.96
C ASP A 26 12.28 7.72 -4.24
N THR A 27 11.53 6.67 -4.62
CA THR A 27 10.71 6.67 -5.84
C THR A 27 9.26 6.34 -5.57
N ARG A 28 8.39 6.92 -6.40
CA ARG A 28 6.94 6.67 -6.31
C ARG A 28 6.59 5.21 -6.61
N GLU A 29 7.34 4.57 -7.51
CA GLU A 29 7.12 3.17 -7.88
C GLU A 29 7.37 2.24 -6.69
N ASP A 30 8.46 2.45 -5.95
CA ASP A 30 8.80 1.66 -4.78
C ASP A 30 7.74 1.81 -3.66
N TRP A 31 7.30 3.04 -3.41
CA TRP A 31 6.20 3.32 -2.49
C TRP A 31 4.87 2.68 -2.92
N ASN A 32 4.49 2.80 -4.21
CA ASN A 32 3.29 2.15 -4.74
C ASN A 32 3.37 0.63 -4.57
N GLN A 33 4.53 0.04 -4.86
CA GLN A 33 4.78 -1.39 -4.74
C GLN A 33 4.65 -1.86 -3.29
N HIS A 34 5.16 -1.08 -2.33
CA HIS A 34 4.93 -1.32 -0.91
C HIS A 34 3.44 -1.31 -0.56
N GLU A 35 2.70 -0.27 -0.95
CA GLU A 35 1.27 -0.20 -0.66
C GLU A 35 0.48 -1.36 -1.29
N MET A 36 0.82 -1.73 -2.51
CA MET A 36 0.16 -2.83 -3.22
C MET A 36 0.46 -4.19 -2.57
N SER A 37 1.72 -4.45 -2.24
CA SER A 37 2.15 -5.75 -1.68
C SER A 37 1.80 -5.93 -0.20
N THR A 38 1.76 -4.84 0.57
CA THR A 38 1.58 -4.88 2.02
C THR A 38 0.12 -4.65 2.43
N HIS A 39 -0.60 -3.75 1.76
CA HIS A 39 -1.92 -3.31 2.22
C HIS A 39 -3.07 -3.70 1.31
N GLN A 40 -2.79 -4.06 0.05
CA GLN A 40 -3.82 -4.35 -0.94
C GLN A 40 -3.88 -5.84 -1.32
N ARG A 41 -3.02 -6.66 -0.71
CA ARG A 41 -2.99 -8.10 -0.90
C ARG A 41 -4.17 -8.75 -0.19
N ILE A 42 -5.01 -9.47 -0.94
CA ILE A 42 -5.96 -10.40 -0.34
C ILE A 42 -5.77 -11.81 -0.84
N TYR A 43 -5.86 -12.75 0.09
CA TYR A 43 -5.91 -14.17 -0.14
C TYR A 43 -7.39 -14.58 -0.22
N ARG A 44 -7.70 -15.47 -1.15
CA ARG A 44 -9.04 -16.05 -1.33
C ARG A 44 -8.93 -17.55 -1.30
N CYS A 45 -9.90 -18.20 -0.67
CA CYS A 45 -10.09 -19.63 -0.84
C CYS A 45 -10.78 -19.88 -2.19
N PHE A 46 -10.43 -20.98 -2.87
CA PHE A 46 -11.10 -21.38 -4.11
C PHE A 46 -12.44 -22.08 -3.84
N GLU A 47 -12.58 -22.73 -2.68
CA GLU A 47 -13.82 -23.41 -2.29
C GLU A 47 -14.81 -22.43 -1.64
N HIS A 48 -14.29 -21.38 -0.99
CA HIS A 48 -15.08 -20.34 -0.32
C HIS A 48 -14.78 -18.96 -0.95
N GLU A 49 -15.44 -18.63 -2.06
CA GLU A 49 -15.19 -17.39 -2.81
C GLU A 49 -15.51 -16.11 -2.00
N GLU A 50 -16.45 -16.21 -1.05
CA GLU A 50 -16.85 -15.12 -0.16
C GLU A 50 -15.81 -14.83 0.94
N GLU A 51 -14.96 -15.81 1.26
CA GLU A 51 -13.95 -15.68 2.31
C GLU A 51 -12.66 -15.06 1.75
N THR A 52 -12.31 -13.90 2.32
CA THR A 52 -11.14 -13.12 1.92
C THR A 52 -10.31 -12.79 3.14
N PHE A 53 -9.01 -13.05 3.05
CA PHE A 53 -8.06 -12.85 4.12
C PHE A 53 -7.06 -11.76 3.71
N THR A 54 -6.72 -10.87 4.62
CA THR A 54 -5.77 -9.77 4.38
C THR A 54 -4.34 -10.14 4.73
N THR A 55 -4.13 -11.27 5.42
CA THR A 55 -2.81 -11.79 5.81
C THR A 55 -2.65 -13.24 5.37
N LEU A 56 -1.40 -13.65 5.12
CA LEU A 56 -1.10 -15.03 4.76
C LEU A 56 -1.42 -15.97 5.92
N ALA A 57 -1.03 -15.61 7.15
CA ALA A 57 -1.28 -16.41 8.35
C ALA A 57 -2.78 -16.70 8.57
N ALA A 58 -3.67 -15.72 8.35
CA ALA A 58 -5.11 -15.93 8.47
C ALA A 58 -5.66 -16.86 7.37
N TYR A 59 -5.07 -16.83 6.17
CA TYR A 59 -5.40 -17.77 5.11
C TYR A 59 -4.87 -19.18 5.42
N GLU A 60 -3.65 -19.31 5.94
CA GLU A 60 -3.06 -20.59 6.34
C GLU A 60 -3.85 -21.26 7.46
N GLU A 61 -4.27 -20.48 8.47
CA GLU A 61 -5.17 -20.95 9.54
C GLU A 61 -6.49 -21.47 8.98
N HIS A 62 -7.12 -20.74 8.05
CA HIS A 62 -8.34 -21.22 7.38
C HIS A 62 -8.11 -22.52 6.59
N VAL A 63 -6.99 -22.63 5.88
CA VAL A 63 -6.65 -23.85 5.13
C VAL A 63 -6.40 -25.03 6.07
N GLU A 64 -5.78 -24.81 7.23
CA GLU A 64 -5.53 -25.84 8.23
C GLU A 64 -6.85 -26.33 8.88
N ASP A 65 -7.77 -25.42 9.20
CA ASP A 65 -9.04 -25.76 9.86
C ASP A 65 -10.05 -26.39 8.91
N HIS A 66 -10.21 -25.85 7.70
CA HIS A 66 -11.26 -26.25 6.76
C HIS A 66 -10.80 -27.24 5.69
N HIS A 67 -9.49 -27.36 5.43
CA HIS A 67 -8.95 -28.13 4.31
C HIS A 67 -7.85 -29.13 4.74
N GLU A 68 -8.17 -29.99 5.72
CA GLU A 68 -7.28 -30.99 6.37
C GLU A 68 -6.40 -31.84 5.41
N GLN A 69 -6.81 -32.04 4.15
CA GLN A 69 -6.08 -32.88 3.17
C GLN A 69 -5.37 -32.09 2.05
N ASN A 70 -5.50 -30.76 2.01
CA ASN A 70 -4.94 -29.90 0.96
C ASN A 70 -3.84 -28.94 1.44
N ALA A 71 -3.34 -29.10 2.69
CA ALA A 71 -2.24 -28.31 3.25
C ALA A 71 -0.96 -28.30 2.37
N VAL A 72 -0.78 -29.30 1.50
CA VAL A 72 0.38 -29.42 0.60
C VAL A 72 0.24 -28.56 -0.68
N SER A 73 -0.96 -28.05 -0.96
CA SER A 73 -1.22 -27.20 -2.13
C SER A 73 -1.48 -25.76 -1.73
N SER A 74 -0.51 -25.14 -1.06
CA SER A 74 -0.36 -23.67 -0.90
C SER A 74 -0.36 -22.87 -2.23
N LYS A 75 -0.70 -23.50 -3.37
CA LYS A 75 -0.63 -22.94 -4.73
C LYS A 75 -1.90 -22.19 -5.17
N PHE A 76 -2.91 -22.09 -4.30
CA PHE A 76 -4.24 -21.62 -4.67
C PHE A 76 -4.62 -20.26 -4.06
N ALA A 77 -3.68 -19.51 -3.49
CA ALA A 77 -3.96 -18.13 -3.14
C ALA A 77 -3.93 -17.25 -4.41
N THR A 78 -5.08 -16.87 -4.95
CA THR A 78 -5.14 -15.80 -5.96
C THR A 78 -5.10 -14.46 -5.24
N SER A 79 -3.90 -13.87 -5.17
CA SER A 79 -3.69 -12.53 -4.63
C SER A 79 -4.42 -11.50 -5.49
N THR A 80 -5.65 -11.16 -5.13
CA THR A 80 -6.41 -10.11 -5.81
C THR A 80 -6.13 -8.78 -5.11
N MET A 81 -6.21 -7.65 -5.81
CA MET A 81 -6.19 -6.35 -5.14
C MET A 81 -7.57 -6.08 -4.54
N ARG A 82 -7.68 -5.96 -3.22
CA ARG A 82 -8.93 -5.42 -2.65
C ARG A 82 -9.06 -3.98 -3.11
N GLY A 83 -10.22 -3.62 -3.64
CA GLY A 83 -10.64 -2.22 -3.80
C GLY A 83 -10.90 -1.59 -2.43
N VAL A 84 -9.90 -1.52 -1.55
CA VAL A 84 -10.03 -0.80 -0.29
C VAL A 84 -10.19 0.67 -0.63
N HIS A 85 -11.43 1.12 -0.55
CA HIS A 85 -11.85 2.49 -0.81
C HIS A 85 -11.48 3.36 0.40
N ARG A 86 -10.18 3.49 0.71
CA ARG A 86 -9.72 4.45 1.73
C ARG A 86 -9.76 5.86 1.17
N SER A 87 -10.00 6.84 2.04
CA SER A 87 -9.86 8.25 1.69
C SER A 87 -8.39 8.68 1.76
N CYS A 88 -8.07 9.82 1.15
CA CYS A 88 -6.78 10.46 1.33
C CYS A 88 -6.62 10.89 2.80
N PRO A 89 -5.54 10.49 3.50
CA PRO A 89 -5.34 10.86 4.91
C PRO A 89 -4.99 12.32 5.12
N VAL A 90 -4.68 13.06 4.05
CA VAL A 90 -4.27 14.47 4.11
C VAL A 90 -5.45 15.42 3.93
N CYS A 91 -6.38 15.10 3.02
CA CYS A 91 -7.48 15.99 2.64
C CYS A 91 -8.84 15.29 2.58
N SER A 92 -8.91 14.02 2.96
CA SER A 92 -10.12 13.20 3.06
C SER A 92 -10.88 12.98 1.75
N ILE A 93 -10.28 13.26 0.58
CA ILE A 93 -10.91 12.97 -0.71
C ILE A 93 -11.04 11.46 -0.93
N VAL A 94 -12.18 11.04 -1.48
CA VAL A 94 -12.43 9.65 -1.90
C VAL A 94 -12.31 9.57 -3.41
N LEU A 95 -11.53 8.61 -3.89
CA LEU A 95 -11.29 8.41 -5.32
C LEU A 95 -11.66 6.98 -5.70
N GLY A 96 -12.38 6.82 -6.81
CA GLY A 96 -12.93 5.54 -7.28
C GLY A 96 -11.91 4.49 -7.73
N SER A 97 -10.62 4.76 -7.58
CA SER A 97 -9.55 3.86 -8.02
C SER A 97 -8.30 4.08 -7.18
N ILE A 98 -7.68 2.99 -6.75
CA ILE A 98 -6.46 3.01 -5.95
C ILE A 98 -5.35 3.80 -6.64
N GLN A 99 -5.10 3.57 -7.93
CA GLN A 99 -4.07 4.30 -8.68
C GLN A 99 -4.28 5.82 -8.68
N LYS A 100 -5.54 6.28 -8.77
CA LYS A 100 -5.87 7.71 -8.66
C LYS A 100 -5.59 8.23 -7.26
N LEU A 101 -5.96 7.45 -6.24
CA LEU A 101 -5.68 7.78 -4.85
C LEU A 101 -4.18 7.84 -4.54
N GLN A 102 -3.41 6.86 -4.99
CA GLN A 102 -1.96 6.83 -4.85
C GLN A 102 -1.31 8.03 -5.54
N SER A 103 -1.76 8.35 -6.76
CA SER A 103 -1.33 9.56 -7.46
C SER A 103 -1.60 10.84 -6.68
N HIS A 104 -2.78 10.91 -6.08
CA HIS A 104 -3.18 12.06 -5.31
C HIS A 104 -2.38 12.21 -4.00
N ILE A 105 -2.17 11.10 -3.27
CA ILE A 105 -1.37 11.09 -2.04
C ILE A 105 0.09 11.44 -2.35
N ALA A 106 0.68 10.85 -3.41
CA ALA A 106 2.03 11.17 -3.84
C ALA A 106 2.24 12.68 -4.04
N LEU A 107 1.27 13.37 -4.65
CA LEU A 107 1.36 14.82 -4.85
C LEU A 107 1.38 15.60 -3.51
N HIS A 108 0.63 15.15 -2.51
CA HIS A 108 0.70 15.75 -1.17
C HIS A 108 2.06 15.54 -0.53
N LEU A 109 2.58 14.32 -0.59
CA LEU A 109 3.89 13.94 -0.05
C LEU A 109 5.03 14.74 -0.70
N GLU A 110 5.01 14.88 -2.02
CA GLU A 110 5.97 15.71 -2.77
C GLU A 110 5.90 17.19 -2.38
N ARG A 111 4.69 17.72 -2.15
CA ARG A 111 4.50 19.10 -1.67
C ARG A 111 5.04 19.30 -0.27
N PHE A 112 4.87 18.34 0.63
CA PHE A 112 5.42 18.39 1.99
C PHE A 112 6.95 18.36 1.97
N ALA A 113 7.55 17.49 1.16
CA ALA A 113 9.00 17.46 0.99
C ALA A 113 9.53 18.79 0.44
N MET A 114 8.88 19.35 -0.60
CA MET A 114 9.29 20.64 -1.16
C MET A 114 9.20 21.81 -0.16
N PHE A 115 8.27 21.78 0.79
CA PHE A 115 8.18 22.81 1.82
C PHE A 115 9.40 22.82 2.76
N SER A 116 10.09 21.69 2.87
CA SER A 116 11.29 21.55 3.69
C SER A 116 12.55 22.14 3.04
N LEU A 117 12.47 22.52 1.75
CA LEU A 117 13.59 23.17 1.07
C LEU A 117 13.68 24.65 1.47
N PRO A 118 14.89 25.17 1.79
CA PRO A 118 15.06 26.58 2.06
C PRO A 118 14.63 27.37 0.82
N ARG A 119 13.73 28.35 1.01
CA ARG A 119 13.40 29.31 -0.04
C ARG A 119 14.69 30.07 -0.30
N HIS A 120 15.20 30.03 -1.53
CA HIS A 120 16.24 30.96 -1.95
C HIS A 120 15.69 32.38 -1.71
N THR A 121 16.11 33.01 -0.61
CA THR A 121 16.09 34.47 -0.51
C THR A 121 17.20 34.93 -1.43
N ASP A 122 16.84 35.15 -2.70
CA ASP A 122 17.67 35.91 -3.63
C ASP A 122 17.87 37.29 -3.02
N ASN A 123 19.13 37.67 -2.81
CA ASN A 123 19.55 38.96 -2.28
C ASN A 123 20.03 39.85 -3.43
#